data_AF-A0A085LGS2-F1
#
_entry.id   AF-A0A085LGS2-F1
#
_cell.length_a   1.000
_cell.length_b   1.000
_cell.length_c   1.000
_cell.angle_alpha   90.00
_cell.angle_beta   90.00
_cell.angle_gamma   90.00
#
_symmetry.space_group_name_H-M   'P 1'
#
loop_
_entity.id
_entity.type
_entity.pdbx_description
1 polymer ?
#
loop_
_entity_poly.entity_id
_entity_poly.type
_entity_poly.pdbx_seq_one_letter_code
_entity_poly.pdbx_strand_id
1 'polypeptide(L)'
;MSTAISTAGQSTALAALGTLEVKGRAPKTGYDREAFGPAWADVDRNGCDTRNDILARDLEGETFKPDTRDCVVLTGTLDDPYTATTIAFERGNATSSAVQIDHVVALSDAWQKGAQQLDRDTRQAFANDPLNLLAVDGPTNQAKGDGDAATWLPPNKAFRCEYVARQVAVKATYKLWVTQAERDAIARVLTTCPDQLLPAADGAVGAYVQVEVTAEPPSPEPVPDPVVVPEPAPEPVAVPDPAPAPAPPPAPAPQPEPEPAPVFYKNCDAVRAAGAAPIRPGDPGFQPKFDRDNDGVGCE
;
A
#
# COMPACT_ATOMS: atom_id res chain seq x y z
N MET A 1 25.72 38.77 -26.39
CA MET A 1 26.01 37.51 -25.68
C MET A 1 24.73 37.09 -24.99
N SER A 2 23.93 36.23 -25.62
CA SER A 2 22.73 35.66 -25.00
C SER A 2 23.12 34.38 -24.28
N THR A 3 23.11 34.43 -22.95
CA THR A 3 23.22 33.25 -22.11
C THR A 3 21.92 32.47 -22.22
N ALA A 4 21.95 31.36 -22.96
CA ALA A 4 20.89 30.37 -22.90
C ALA A 4 20.94 29.71 -21.52
N ILE A 5 19.90 29.92 -20.71
CA ILE A 5 19.67 29.13 -19.50
C ILE A 5 19.23 27.75 -20.00
N SER A 6 20.14 26.78 -19.91
CA SER A 6 19.82 25.38 -20.17
C SER A 6 18.80 24.94 -19.11
N THR A 7 17.55 24.79 -19.52
CA THR A 7 16.51 24.17 -18.68
C THR A 7 16.81 22.68 -18.67
N ALA A 8 17.42 22.19 -17.58
CA ALA A 8 17.61 20.75 -17.35
C ALA A 8 16.22 20.07 -17.41
N GLY A 9 16.03 19.20 -18.39
CA GLY A 9 14.75 18.56 -18.68
C GLY A 9 14.31 17.65 -17.53
N GLN A 10 13.04 17.76 -17.15
CA GLN A 10 12.43 16.87 -16.16
C GLN A 10 12.46 15.43 -16.70
N SER A 11 12.86 14.47 -15.86
CA SER A 11 12.94 13.06 -16.27
C SER A 11 11.54 12.43 -16.30
N THR A 12 11.22 11.70 -17.36
CA THR A 12 9.99 10.91 -17.42
C THR A 12 10.09 9.72 -16.47
N ALA A 13 8.95 9.26 -15.97
CA ALA A 13 8.88 8.06 -15.14
C ALA A 13 9.43 6.82 -15.86
N LEU A 14 9.26 6.74 -17.19
CA LEU A 14 9.77 5.63 -17.99
C LEU A 14 11.30 5.66 -18.07
N ALA A 15 11.91 6.83 -18.21
CA ALA A 15 13.36 6.98 -18.18
C ALA A 15 13.93 6.62 -16.80
N ALA A 16 13.30 7.09 -15.72
CA ALA A 16 13.69 6.76 -14.35
C ALA A 16 13.50 5.26 -14.02
N LEU A 17 12.47 4.60 -14.55
CA LEU A 17 12.32 3.14 -14.43
C LEU A 17 13.53 2.40 -15.01
N GLY A 18 14.10 2.93 -16.09
CA GLY A 18 15.30 2.39 -16.74
C GLY A 18 16.55 2.40 -15.86
N THR A 19 16.59 3.22 -14.81
CA THR A 19 17.75 3.34 -13.91
C THR A 19 17.61 2.51 -12.64
N LEU A 20 16.44 1.93 -12.35
CA LEU A 20 16.23 1.10 -11.16
C LEU A 20 16.95 -0.25 -11.33
N GLU A 21 17.64 -0.69 -10.28
CA GLU A 21 18.22 -2.03 -10.24
C GLU A 21 17.10 -3.08 -10.36
N VAL A 22 17.38 -4.17 -11.09
CA VAL A 22 16.45 -5.29 -11.26
C VAL A 22 17.01 -6.52 -10.58
N LYS A 23 16.29 -7.05 -9.59
CA LYS A 23 16.67 -8.28 -8.85
C LYS A 23 15.43 -9.09 -8.46
N GLY A 24 15.65 -10.33 -7.99
CA GLY A 24 14.61 -11.10 -7.33
C GLY A 24 14.16 -10.49 -5.99
N ARG A 25 13.06 -11.00 -5.43
CA ARG A 25 12.66 -10.69 -4.04
C ARG A 25 13.67 -11.28 -3.07
N ALA A 26 14.13 -10.49 -2.10
CA ALA A 26 14.85 -10.98 -0.94
C ALA A 26 13.88 -11.69 0.03
N PRO A 27 14.39 -12.53 0.96
CA PRO A 27 13.55 -13.14 1.98
C PRO A 27 12.82 -12.09 2.85
N LYS A 28 11.59 -12.40 3.26
CA LYS A 28 10.81 -11.60 4.23
C LYS A 28 11.27 -11.79 5.68
N THR A 29 12.28 -12.62 5.93
CA THR A 29 12.80 -12.92 7.27
C THR A 29 13.21 -11.64 8.00
N GLY A 30 12.78 -11.49 9.25
CA GLY A 30 13.07 -10.33 10.08
C GLY A 30 12.24 -9.08 9.75
N TYR A 31 11.31 -9.16 8.79
CA TYR A 31 10.35 -8.08 8.57
C TYR A 31 9.40 -7.96 9.75
N ASP A 32 9.31 -6.74 10.25
CA ASP A 32 8.41 -6.30 11.30
C ASP A 32 8.10 -4.82 11.02
N ARG A 33 6.85 -4.38 11.27
CA ARG A 33 6.43 -3.05 10.81
C ARG A 33 7.14 -1.96 11.61
N GLU A 34 7.49 -2.25 12.85
CA GLU A 34 8.16 -1.40 13.82
C GLU A 34 9.64 -1.19 13.44
N ALA A 35 10.18 -1.99 12.52
CA ALA A 35 11.48 -1.73 11.89
C ALA A 35 11.50 -0.42 11.08
N PHE A 36 10.32 0.10 10.71
CA PHE A 36 10.12 1.41 10.07
C PHE A 36 9.80 2.53 11.07
N GLY A 37 10.00 2.29 12.37
CA GLY A 37 9.73 3.28 13.41
C GLY A 37 8.26 3.36 13.82
N PRO A 38 7.90 4.34 14.65
CA PRO A 38 6.52 4.53 15.10
C PRO A 38 5.59 4.78 13.92
N ALA A 39 4.41 4.15 13.95
CA ALA A 39 3.38 4.41 12.94
C ALA A 39 2.97 5.89 12.97
N TRP A 40 2.99 6.54 11.80
CA TRP A 40 2.62 7.93 11.62
C TRP A 40 3.45 8.90 12.47
N ALA A 41 4.75 8.67 12.55
CA ALA A 41 5.65 9.56 13.27
C ALA A 41 5.56 10.99 12.70
N ASP A 42 5.57 11.98 13.58
CA ASP A 42 5.74 13.40 13.22
C ASP A 42 7.21 13.62 12.82
N VAL A 43 7.54 13.30 11.57
CA VAL A 43 8.93 13.33 11.06
C VAL A 43 9.39 14.72 10.66
N ASP A 44 8.46 15.61 10.30
CA ASP A 44 8.75 17.01 9.96
C ASP A 44 8.70 17.94 11.18
N ARG A 45 8.21 17.44 12.33
CA ARG A 45 8.11 18.12 13.63
C ARG A 45 7.18 19.32 13.59
N ASN A 46 6.14 19.26 12.75
CA ASN A 46 5.12 20.30 12.66
C ASN A 46 4.10 20.22 13.83
N GLY A 47 4.08 19.10 14.55
CA GLY A 47 3.19 18.82 15.70
C GLY A 47 1.97 17.96 15.36
N CYS A 48 1.82 17.56 14.10
CA CYS A 48 0.80 16.67 13.59
C CYS A 48 1.42 15.30 13.30
N ASP A 49 0.65 14.22 13.46
CA ASP A 49 1.11 12.92 12.98
C ASP A 49 1.00 12.85 11.45
N THR A 50 1.87 12.06 10.81
CA THR A 50 1.91 11.95 9.35
C THR A 50 0.54 11.56 8.76
N ARG A 51 -0.26 10.75 9.46
CA ARG A 51 -1.60 10.39 8.96
C ARG A 51 -2.46 11.62 8.78
N ASN A 52 -2.45 12.52 9.75
CA ASN A 52 -3.19 13.76 9.69
C ASN A 52 -2.65 14.72 8.63
N ASP A 53 -1.33 14.78 8.44
CA ASP A 53 -0.75 15.57 7.34
C ASP A 53 -1.25 15.09 5.98
N ILE A 54 -1.29 13.77 5.76
CA ILE A 54 -1.79 13.19 4.51
C ILE A 54 -3.29 13.40 4.35
N LEU A 55 -4.08 13.27 5.42
CA LEU A 55 -5.52 13.58 5.37
C LEU A 55 -5.77 15.06 5.03
N ALA A 56 -5.04 15.98 5.64
CA ALA A 56 -5.17 17.41 5.36
C ALA A 56 -4.72 17.76 3.93
N ARG A 57 -3.74 17.04 3.38
CA ARG A 57 -3.27 17.21 1.99
C ARG A 57 -4.28 16.68 0.97
N ASP A 58 -4.88 15.51 1.23
CA ASP A 58 -5.63 14.74 0.23
C ASP A 58 -7.16 14.92 0.31
N LEU A 59 -7.68 15.44 1.43
CA LEU A 59 -9.11 15.73 1.56
C LEU A 59 -9.42 17.16 1.13
N GLU A 60 -10.62 17.35 0.59
CA GLU A 60 -11.19 18.67 0.34
C GLU A 60 -12.25 19.02 1.39
N GLY A 61 -12.30 20.30 1.79
CA GLY A 61 -13.32 20.80 2.71
C GLY A 61 -13.19 20.21 4.11
N GLU A 62 -11.97 19.97 4.53
CA GLU A 62 -11.63 19.35 5.80
C GLU A 62 -11.98 20.24 6.99
N THR A 63 -12.30 19.59 8.11
CA THR A 63 -12.46 20.28 9.39
C THR A 63 -11.50 19.70 10.41
N PHE A 64 -11.11 20.50 11.40
CA PHE A 64 -10.12 20.11 12.38
C PHE A 64 -10.70 20.13 13.80
N LYS A 65 -10.15 19.29 14.66
CA LYS A 65 -10.47 19.30 16.08
C LYS A 65 -10.00 20.62 16.69
N PRO A 66 -10.86 21.33 17.45
CA PRO A 66 -10.45 22.53 18.17
C PRO A 66 -9.22 22.29 19.04
N ASP A 67 -8.42 23.34 19.22
CA ASP A 67 -7.20 23.34 20.05
C ASP A 67 -6.10 22.37 19.59
N THR A 68 -6.14 21.94 18.32
CA THR A 68 -5.09 21.08 17.73
C THR A 68 -4.19 21.79 16.71
N ARG A 69 -4.37 23.12 16.51
CA ARG A 69 -3.66 23.91 15.50
C ARG A 69 -3.78 23.29 14.10
N ASP A 70 -5.01 22.93 13.73
CA ASP A 70 -5.35 22.30 12.46
C ASP A 70 -4.58 21.00 12.18
N CYS A 71 -4.21 20.25 13.23
CA CYS A 71 -3.61 18.93 13.05
C CYS A 71 -4.66 17.84 12.93
N VAL A 72 -5.65 17.79 13.82
CA VAL A 72 -6.48 16.59 13.94
C VAL A 72 -7.69 16.68 13.01
N VAL A 73 -7.60 16.10 11.81
CA VAL A 73 -8.67 16.11 10.80
C VAL A 73 -9.88 15.32 11.28
N LEU A 74 -11.04 15.96 11.36
CA LEU A 74 -12.33 15.39 11.77
C LEU A 74 -13.20 14.97 10.60
N THR A 75 -13.25 15.76 9.54
CA THR A 75 -14.06 15.47 8.35
C THR A 75 -13.33 15.91 7.11
N GLY A 76 -13.82 15.48 5.94
CA GLY A 76 -13.41 15.99 4.63
C GLY A 76 -14.00 15.12 3.54
N THR A 77 -13.75 15.48 2.28
CA THR A 77 -14.19 14.71 1.12
C THR A 77 -12.97 14.20 0.38
N LEU A 78 -12.85 12.89 0.21
CA LEU A 78 -11.79 12.27 -0.58
C LEU A 78 -12.32 12.00 -1.99
N ASP A 79 -11.69 12.56 -3.00
CA ASP A 79 -11.80 12.04 -4.36
C ASP A 79 -10.78 10.92 -4.54
N ASP A 80 -11.22 9.68 -4.29
CA ASP A 80 -10.32 8.54 -4.11
C ASP A 80 -9.61 8.18 -5.43
N PRO A 81 -8.27 8.26 -5.47
CA PRO A 81 -7.52 8.01 -6.69
C PRO A 81 -7.61 6.54 -7.12
N TYR A 82 -7.85 5.60 -6.19
CA TYR A 82 -7.85 4.17 -6.52
C TYR A 82 -9.13 3.69 -7.18
N THR A 83 -10.29 4.22 -6.78
CA THR A 83 -11.61 3.79 -7.26
C THR A 83 -12.30 4.81 -8.15
N ALA A 84 -11.81 6.07 -8.20
CA ALA A 84 -12.49 7.21 -8.83
C ALA A 84 -13.88 7.50 -8.23
N THR A 85 -14.06 7.16 -6.94
CA THR A 85 -15.28 7.47 -6.19
C THR A 85 -15.01 8.54 -5.15
N THR A 86 -16.04 9.29 -4.79
CA THR A 86 -15.95 10.28 -3.73
C THR A 86 -16.37 9.67 -2.39
N ILE A 87 -15.57 9.85 -1.35
CA ILE A 87 -15.81 9.31 -0.01
C ILE A 87 -15.89 10.48 0.98
N ALA A 88 -17.02 10.61 1.66
CA ALA A 88 -17.15 11.52 2.80
C ALA A 88 -16.42 10.90 4.00
N PHE A 89 -15.27 11.46 4.34
CA PHE A 89 -14.52 11.09 5.53
C PHE A 89 -15.15 11.74 6.76
N GLU A 90 -15.40 10.92 7.78
CA GLU A 90 -15.73 11.36 9.12
C GLU A 90 -14.90 10.54 10.10
N ARG A 91 -14.17 11.20 11.00
CA ARG A 91 -13.40 10.55 12.04
C ARG A 91 -14.35 9.90 13.04
N GLY A 92 -14.27 8.59 13.13
CA GLY A 92 -15.01 7.78 14.09
C GLY A 92 -14.53 6.34 14.10
N ASN A 93 -14.88 5.58 15.14
CA ASN A 93 -14.45 4.19 15.26
C ASN A 93 -14.95 3.31 14.10
N ALA A 94 -16.15 3.59 13.58
CA ALA A 94 -16.75 2.82 12.48
C ALA A 94 -16.40 3.36 11.08
N THR A 95 -16.03 4.63 10.98
CA THR A 95 -15.94 5.37 9.71
C THR A 95 -14.49 5.68 9.32
N SER A 96 -13.55 5.76 10.26
CA SER A 96 -12.16 6.09 9.97
C SER A 96 -11.47 5.04 9.09
N SER A 97 -11.97 3.80 9.07
CA SER A 97 -11.43 2.71 8.25
C SER A 97 -11.84 2.82 6.78
N ALA A 98 -12.84 3.64 6.44
CA ALA A 98 -13.26 3.90 5.07
C ALA A 98 -12.19 4.65 4.28
N VAL A 99 -11.41 5.52 4.93
CA VAL A 99 -10.23 6.17 4.35
C VAL A 99 -8.97 5.74 5.09
N GLN A 100 -8.10 5.04 4.37
CA GLN A 100 -6.80 4.60 4.87
C GLN A 100 -5.69 5.41 4.24
N ILE A 101 -4.54 5.47 4.92
CA ILE A 101 -3.33 6.00 4.31
C ILE A 101 -2.53 4.80 3.80
N ASP A 102 -2.44 4.68 2.48
CA ASP A 102 -1.67 3.61 1.83
C ASP A 102 -0.20 4.00 1.68
N HIS A 103 0.67 3.01 1.87
CA HIS A 103 2.04 3.03 1.39
C HIS A 103 2.05 2.56 -0.07
N VAL A 104 2.15 3.49 -1.02
CA VAL A 104 2.11 3.23 -2.46
C VAL A 104 3.11 2.13 -2.85
N VAL A 105 4.31 2.17 -2.28
CA VAL A 105 5.21 1.02 -2.13
C VAL A 105 5.06 0.46 -0.72
N ALA A 106 4.41 -0.70 -0.60
CA ALA A 106 4.11 -1.30 0.70
C ALA A 106 5.38 -1.62 1.51
N LEU A 107 5.34 -1.46 2.84
CA LEU A 107 6.50 -1.66 3.73
C LEU A 107 7.11 -3.08 3.60
N SER A 108 6.25 -4.11 3.52
CA SER A 108 6.64 -5.52 3.32
C SER A 108 7.28 -5.76 1.95
N ASP A 109 6.78 -5.09 0.90
CA ASP A 109 7.37 -5.16 -0.44
C ASP A 109 8.75 -4.50 -0.46
N ALA A 110 8.84 -3.30 0.11
CA ALA A 110 10.07 -2.53 0.23
C ALA A 110 11.14 -3.31 1.01
N TRP A 111 10.78 -4.01 2.10
CA TRP A 111 11.70 -4.85 2.86
C TRP A 111 12.41 -5.87 1.97
N GLN A 112 11.62 -6.60 1.19
CA GLN A 112 12.09 -7.63 0.26
C GLN A 112 12.80 -7.05 -0.97
N LYS A 113 12.79 -5.72 -1.12
CA LYS A 113 13.34 -4.99 -2.27
C LYS A 113 14.33 -3.90 -1.91
N GLY A 114 14.95 -4.00 -0.73
CA GLY A 114 16.10 -3.20 -0.33
C GLY A 114 15.98 -2.47 1.00
N ALA A 115 14.76 -2.28 1.50
CA ALA A 115 14.57 -1.53 2.75
C ALA A 115 15.20 -2.23 3.96
N GLN A 116 15.41 -3.54 3.93
CA GLN A 116 16.15 -4.25 4.99
C GLN A 116 17.62 -3.80 5.14
N GLN A 117 18.19 -3.18 4.10
CA GLN A 117 19.58 -2.67 4.10
C GLN A 117 19.66 -1.19 4.50
N LEU A 118 18.52 -0.50 4.55
CA LEU A 118 18.45 0.89 4.98
C LEU A 118 18.65 0.97 6.50
N ASP A 119 19.30 2.03 6.95
CA ASP A 119 19.34 2.34 8.37
C ASP A 119 17.92 2.64 8.90
N ARG A 120 17.79 2.65 10.23
CA ARG A 120 16.50 2.84 10.90
C ARG A 120 15.84 4.17 10.56
N ASP A 121 16.62 5.25 10.50
CA ASP A 121 16.08 6.59 10.29
C ASP A 121 15.60 6.74 8.84
N THR A 122 16.33 6.19 7.88
CA THR A 122 15.91 6.16 6.47
C THR A 122 14.65 5.30 6.26
N ARG A 123 14.49 4.16 6.97
CA ARG A 123 13.22 3.40 6.95
C ARG A 123 12.07 4.19 7.56
N GLN A 124 12.31 4.93 8.64
CA GLN A 124 11.29 5.79 9.24
C GLN A 124 10.89 6.92 8.29
N ALA A 125 11.85 7.54 7.59
CA ALA A 125 11.55 8.50 6.54
C ALA A 125 10.69 7.86 5.44
N PHE A 126 11.07 6.71 4.90
CA PHE A 126 10.31 5.97 3.88
C PHE A 126 8.85 5.70 4.27
N ALA A 127 8.61 5.34 5.53
CA ALA A 127 7.26 5.04 6.01
C ALA A 127 6.40 6.27 6.29
N ASN A 128 6.99 7.46 6.38
CA ASN A 128 6.29 8.71 6.67
C ASN A 128 6.42 9.75 5.52
N ASP A 129 6.97 9.35 4.39
CA ASP A 129 7.19 10.23 3.23
C ASP A 129 5.88 10.48 2.47
N PRO A 130 5.42 11.74 2.33
CA PRO A 130 4.25 12.07 1.51
C PRO A 130 4.31 11.57 0.06
N LEU A 131 5.49 11.40 -0.52
CA LEU A 131 5.68 10.77 -1.83
C LEU A 131 5.21 9.31 -1.83
N ASN A 132 5.41 8.58 -0.73
CA ASN A 132 5.01 7.19 -0.58
C ASN A 132 3.60 7.02 0.02
N LEU A 133 2.92 8.11 0.40
CA LEU A 133 1.64 8.06 1.11
C LEU A 133 0.50 8.69 0.32
N LEU A 134 -0.68 8.05 0.35
CA LEU A 134 -1.93 8.54 -0.21
C LEU A 134 -3.11 8.18 0.70
N ALA A 135 -4.04 9.12 0.90
CA ALA A 135 -5.37 8.79 1.41
C ALA A 135 -6.18 8.08 0.32
N VAL A 136 -6.72 6.90 0.63
CA VAL A 136 -7.41 6.03 -0.33
C VAL A 136 -8.58 5.27 0.30
N ASP A 137 -9.44 4.70 -0.55
CA ASP A 137 -10.49 3.76 -0.16
C ASP A 137 -9.92 2.56 0.63
N GLY A 138 -10.46 2.34 1.83
CA GLY A 138 -9.98 1.34 2.78
C GLY A 138 -10.08 -0.10 2.28
N PRO A 139 -11.23 -0.59 1.80
CA PRO A 139 -11.35 -1.92 1.21
C PRO A 139 -10.41 -2.15 0.02
N THR A 140 -10.27 -1.17 -0.87
CA THR A 140 -9.37 -1.27 -2.03
C THR A 140 -7.90 -1.36 -1.61
N ASN A 141 -7.50 -0.58 -0.58
CA ASN A 141 -6.17 -0.68 0.01
C ASN A 141 -5.92 -2.04 0.69
N GLN A 142 -6.91 -2.59 1.39
CA GLN A 142 -6.80 -3.93 1.97
C GLN A 142 -6.63 -5.01 0.89
N ALA A 143 -7.33 -4.86 -0.24
CA ALA A 143 -7.19 -5.76 -1.39
C ALA A 143 -5.81 -5.67 -2.05
N LYS A 144 -5.16 -4.50 -2.04
CA LYS A 144 -3.77 -4.32 -2.49
C LYS A 144 -2.78 -5.12 -1.65
N GLY A 145 -2.93 -5.10 -0.32
CA GLY A 145 -2.02 -5.78 0.60
C GLY A 145 -0.56 -5.34 0.45
N ASP A 146 0.37 -6.30 0.34
CA ASP A 146 1.78 -6.06 0.04
C ASP A 146 2.15 -6.29 -1.44
N GLY A 147 1.15 -6.25 -2.32
CA GLY A 147 1.34 -6.39 -3.76
C GLY A 147 2.15 -5.25 -4.38
N ASP A 148 2.99 -5.61 -5.35
CA ASP A 148 3.65 -4.66 -6.25
C ASP A 148 2.83 -4.42 -7.53
N ALA A 149 3.32 -3.55 -8.42
CA ALA A 149 2.65 -3.26 -9.69
C ALA A 149 2.45 -4.48 -10.62
N ALA A 150 3.18 -5.59 -10.41
CA ALA A 150 2.94 -6.83 -11.16
C ALA A 150 1.74 -7.61 -10.62
N THR A 151 1.46 -7.47 -9.32
CA THR A 151 0.43 -8.24 -8.62
C THR A 151 -0.88 -7.46 -8.52
N TRP A 152 -0.80 -6.14 -8.40
CA TRP A 152 -1.95 -5.28 -8.19
C TRP A 152 -1.76 -3.91 -8.84
N LEU A 153 -2.81 -3.40 -9.47
CA LEU A 153 -2.92 -2.04 -9.97
C LEU A 153 -4.30 -1.48 -9.57
N PRO A 154 -4.43 -0.17 -9.31
CA PRO A 154 -5.71 0.43 -8.96
C PRO A 154 -6.81 0.12 -9.99
N PRO A 155 -8.05 -0.14 -9.56
CA PRO A 155 -9.16 -0.36 -10.48
C PRO A 155 -9.44 0.88 -11.36
N ASN A 156 -9.23 2.08 -10.83
CA ASN A 156 -9.23 3.32 -11.61
C ASN A 156 -8.05 3.33 -12.61
N LYS A 157 -8.35 3.04 -13.88
CA LYS A 157 -7.34 2.98 -14.94
C LYS A 157 -6.72 4.34 -15.25
N ALA A 158 -7.47 5.43 -15.10
CA ALA A 158 -6.97 6.78 -15.39
C ALA A 158 -5.82 7.17 -14.46
N PHE A 159 -5.83 6.69 -13.22
CA PHE A 159 -4.79 6.98 -12.22
C PHE A 159 -3.53 6.11 -12.34
N ARG A 160 -3.52 5.06 -13.17
CA ARG A 160 -2.42 4.07 -13.17
C ARG A 160 -1.06 4.67 -13.54
N CYS A 161 -1.03 5.66 -14.43
CA CYS A 161 0.21 6.33 -14.81
C CYS A 161 0.85 7.05 -13.63
N GLU A 162 0.06 7.83 -12.90
CA GLU A 162 0.48 8.56 -11.70
C GLU A 162 0.89 7.57 -10.59
N TYR A 163 0.12 6.51 -10.40
CA TYR A 163 0.40 5.45 -9.42
C TYR A 163 1.77 4.80 -9.65
N VAL A 164 2.06 4.34 -10.87
CA VAL A 164 3.33 3.66 -11.14
C VAL A 164 4.50 4.64 -11.24
N ALA A 165 4.28 5.88 -11.70
CA ALA A 165 5.30 6.92 -11.67
C ALA A 165 5.72 7.26 -10.23
N ARG A 166 4.76 7.31 -9.31
CA ARG A 166 5.02 7.48 -7.87
C ARG A 166 5.80 6.30 -7.30
N GLN A 167 5.48 5.05 -7.66
CA GLN A 167 6.30 3.90 -7.25
C GLN A 167 7.75 4.00 -7.74
N VAL A 168 7.96 4.41 -9.00
CA VAL A 168 9.32 4.61 -9.54
C VAL A 168 10.05 5.70 -8.77
N ALA A 169 9.38 6.82 -8.47
CA ALA A 169 9.95 7.92 -7.71
C ALA A 169 10.39 7.47 -6.31
N VAL A 170 9.51 6.79 -5.57
CA VAL A 170 9.82 6.23 -4.26
C VAL A 170 11.01 5.29 -4.33
N LYS A 171 11.01 4.33 -5.28
CA LYS A 171 12.10 3.36 -5.39
C LYS A 171 13.43 4.02 -5.76
N ALA A 172 13.42 5.04 -6.62
CA ALA A 172 14.60 5.82 -6.94
C ALA A 172 15.13 6.58 -5.71
N THR A 173 14.27 7.29 -4.98
CA THR A 173 14.64 8.07 -3.78
C THR A 173 15.29 7.20 -2.70
N TYR A 174 14.70 6.03 -2.43
CA TYR A 174 15.15 5.12 -1.37
C TYR A 174 16.09 4.02 -1.84
N LYS A 175 16.56 4.08 -3.10
CA LYS A 175 17.47 3.11 -3.72
C LYS A 175 16.97 1.66 -3.59
N LEU A 176 15.66 1.48 -3.75
CA LEU A 176 15.02 0.17 -3.77
C LEU A 176 15.03 -0.41 -5.18
N TRP A 177 15.12 -1.74 -5.30
CA TRP A 177 15.05 -2.41 -6.59
C TRP A 177 13.63 -2.82 -6.96
N VAL A 178 13.47 -3.21 -8.23
CA VAL A 178 12.24 -3.82 -8.76
C VAL A 178 12.52 -5.26 -9.15
N THR A 179 11.47 -6.08 -9.17
CA THR A 179 11.56 -7.37 -9.88
C THR A 179 11.42 -7.17 -11.38
N GLN A 180 11.86 -8.14 -12.18
CA GLN A 180 11.65 -8.09 -13.63
C GLN A 180 10.16 -7.98 -13.97
N ALA A 181 9.30 -8.79 -13.33
CA ALA A 181 7.86 -8.75 -13.55
C ALA A 181 7.23 -7.39 -13.19
N GLU A 182 7.67 -6.78 -12.10
CA GLU A 182 7.24 -5.44 -11.68
C GLU A 182 7.70 -4.37 -12.66
N ARG A 183 8.98 -4.40 -13.09
CA ARG A 183 9.50 -3.50 -14.11
C ARG A 183 8.69 -3.58 -15.40
N ASP A 184 8.40 -4.78 -15.86
CA ASP A 184 7.62 -4.98 -17.09
C ASP A 184 6.18 -4.49 -16.92
N ALA A 185 5.57 -4.67 -15.74
CA ALA A 185 4.23 -4.17 -15.45
C ALA A 185 4.18 -2.63 -15.44
N ILE A 186 5.13 -1.98 -14.76
CA ILE A 186 5.27 -0.52 -14.75
C ILE A 186 5.50 0.00 -16.17
N ALA A 187 6.43 -0.61 -16.92
CA ALA A 187 6.72 -0.22 -18.29
C ALA A 187 5.47 -0.32 -19.19
N ARG A 188 4.70 -1.42 -19.11
CA ARG A 188 3.45 -1.55 -19.87
C ARG A 188 2.47 -0.42 -19.58
N VAL A 189 2.30 -0.02 -18.33
CA VAL A 189 1.45 1.13 -17.98
C VAL A 189 2.03 2.42 -18.57
N LEU A 190 3.32 2.70 -18.35
CA LEU A 190 3.97 3.94 -18.78
C LEU A 190 4.06 4.07 -20.32
N THR A 191 4.02 2.98 -21.08
CA THR A 191 3.93 3.08 -22.55
C THR A 191 2.63 3.70 -23.03
N THR A 192 1.56 3.69 -22.22
CA THR A 192 0.30 4.38 -22.53
C THR A 192 0.32 5.87 -22.20
N CYS A 193 1.36 6.32 -21.49
CA CYS A 193 1.56 7.70 -21.03
C CYS A 193 3.07 8.02 -20.97
N PRO A 194 3.76 8.03 -22.13
CA PRO A 194 5.22 8.13 -22.18
C PRO A 194 5.78 9.45 -21.64
N ASP A 195 4.97 10.51 -21.66
CA ASP A 195 5.31 11.83 -21.14
C ASP A 195 5.01 11.98 -19.64
N GLN A 196 4.54 10.92 -18.96
CA GLN A 196 4.32 10.93 -17.53
C GLN A 196 5.62 11.28 -16.80
N LEU A 197 5.59 12.38 -16.06
CA LEU A 197 6.72 12.89 -15.31
C LEU A 197 6.85 12.17 -13.97
N LEU A 198 8.08 12.14 -13.45
CA LEU A 198 8.36 11.65 -12.12
C LEU A 198 7.94 12.72 -11.08
N PRO A 199 7.08 12.41 -10.08
CA PRO A 199 6.72 13.37 -9.04
C PRO A 199 7.91 13.75 -8.15
N ALA A 200 7.95 14.99 -7.63
CA ALA A 200 8.95 15.40 -6.64
C ALA A 200 8.79 14.70 -5.29
N ALA A 201 9.91 14.66 -4.57
CA ALA A 201 10.02 14.16 -3.20
C ALA A 201 9.21 14.93 -2.15
N ASP A 202 8.65 16.11 -2.46
CA ASP A 202 7.79 16.87 -1.54
C ASP A 202 6.29 16.53 -1.69
N GLY A 203 5.93 15.61 -2.58
CA GLY A 203 4.53 15.20 -2.78
C GLY A 203 3.62 16.29 -3.36
N ALA A 204 4.17 17.45 -3.74
CA ALA A 204 3.44 18.50 -4.41
C ALA A 204 3.19 18.10 -5.87
N VAL A 205 1.92 18.11 -6.28
CA VAL A 205 1.57 18.10 -7.70
C VAL A 205 2.28 19.27 -8.40
N GLY A 206 3.28 18.98 -9.22
CA GLY A 206 3.99 19.97 -10.04
C GLY A 206 5.36 20.44 -9.54
N ALA A 207 5.92 19.86 -8.48
CA ALA A 207 7.37 19.92 -8.24
C ALA A 207 8.00 18.63 -8.76
N TYR A 208 9.22 18.67 -9.31
CA TYR A 208 9.87 17.52 -9.97
C TYR A 208 11.24 17.27 -9.36
N VAL A 209 11.61 16.01 -9.09
CA VAL A 209 12.99 15.68 -8.64
C VAL A 209 13.95 15.85 -9.80
N GLN A 210 15.00 16.66 -9.60
CA GLN A 210 16.20 16.61 -10.42
C GLN A 210 17.02 15.40 -9.95
N VAL A 211 16.99 14.30 -10.72
CA VAL A 211 18.00 13.25 -10.55
C VAL A 211 19.25 13.77 -11.24
N GLU A 212 20.22 14.26 -10.47
CA GLU A 212 21.55 14.54 -11.01
C GLU A 212 22.18 13.22 -11.45
N VAL A 213 22.22 13.00 -12.76
CA VAL A 213 22.98 11.92 -13.38
C VAL A 213 24.45 12.32 -13.33
N THR A 214 25.12 12.07 -12.20
CA THR A 214 26.59 12.01 -12.15
C THR A 214 27.03 10.62 -12.63
N ALA A 215 26.78 10.35 -13.91
CA ALA A 215 27.47 9.26 -14.59
C ALA A 215 28.91 9.73 -14.88
N GLU A 216 29.85 9.36 -14.00
CA GLU A 216 31.24 9.24 -14.45
C GLU A 216 31.26 8.16 -15.53
N PRO A 217 31.74 8.46 -16.76
CA PRO A 217 31.80 7.45 -17.81
C PRO A 217 32.68 6.30 -17.33
N PRO A 218 32.22 5.03 -17.43
CA PRO A 218 33.08 3.91 -17.09
C PRO A 218 34.32 3.96 -17.98
N SER A 219 35.49 3.91 -17.33
CA SER A 219 36.77 3.63 -17.99
C SER A 219 36.61 2.39 -18.88
N PRO A 220 37.04 2.41 -20.15
CA PRO A 220 36.88 1.26 -21.02
C PRO A 220 37.69 0.08 -20.46
N GLU A 221 37.00 -0.96 -20.00
CA GLU A 221 37.60 -2.26 -19.80
C GLU A 221 38.10 -2.82 -21.14
N PRO A 222 39.21 -3.57 -21.16
CA PRO A 222 39.71 -4.18 -22.39
C PRO A 222 38.66 -5.13 -22.96
N VAL A 223 38.33 -4.92 -24.24
CA VAL A 223 37.42 -5.75 -25.02
C VAL A 223 37.94 -7.20 -25.01
N PRO A 224 37.15 -8.18 -24.54
CA PRO A 224 37.52 -9.58 -24.67
C PRO A 224 37.50 -10.01 -26.15
N ASP A 225 38.40 -10.93 -26.52
CA ASP A 225 38.53 -11.49 -27.87
C ASP A 225 37.17 -11.96 -28.44
N PRO A 226 36.98 -11.89 -29.77
CA PRO A 226 35.73 -12.26 -30.42
C PRO A 226 35.40 -13.73 -30.13
N VAL A 227 34.39 -13.95 -29.29
CA VAL A 227 33.79 -15.26 -29.09
C VAL A 227 33.06 -15.63 -30.37
N VAL A 228 33.49 -16.72 -31.01
CA VAL A 228 32.80 -17.33 -32.15
C VAL A 228 31.41 -17.74 -31.69
N VAL A 229 30.39 -17.02 -32.15
CA VAL A 229 28.98 -17.36 -31.90
C VAL A 229 28.66 -18.63 -32.70
N PRO A 230 28.27 -19.75 -32.07
CA PRO A 230 27.80 -20.91 -32.81
C PRO A 230 26.48 -20.58 -33.54
N GLU A 231 26.31 -21.20 -34.71
CA GLU A 231 25.11 -21.10 -35.56
C GLU A 231 23.81 -21.27 -34.74
N PRO A 232 22.78 -20.46 -34.99
CA PRO A 232 21.53 -20.53 -34.22
C PRO A 232 20.89 -21.91 -34.36
N ALA A 233 20.57 -22.52 -33.21
CA ALA A 233 19.75 -23.72 -33.17
C ALA A 233 18.40 -23.46 -33.87
N PRO A 234 17.83 -24.44 -34.58
CA PRO A 234 16.57 -24.28 -35.29
C PRO A 234 15.46 -23.87 -34.32
N GLU A 235 14.59 -22.96 -34.77
CA GLU A 235 13.44 -22.49 -34.01
C GLU A 235 12.60 -23.68 -33.51
N PRO A 236 12.22 -23.71 -32.22
CA PRO A 236 11.36 -24.76 -31.70
C PRO A 236 10.00 -24.68 -32.42
N VAL A 237 9.66 -25.75 -33.13
CA VAL A 237 8.33 -25.95 -33.70
C VAL A 237 7.32 -25.79 -32.56
N ALA A 238 6.35 -24.90 -32.73
CA ALA A 238 5.29 -24.67 -31.74
C ALA A 238 4.64 -26.00 -31.37
N VAL A 239 4.90 -26.46 -30.14
CA VAL A 239 4.14 -27.54 -29.53
C VAL A 239 2.75 -26.95 -29.29
N PRO A 240 1.66 -27.60 -29.75
CA PRO A 240 0.32 -27.11 -29.44
C PRO A 240 0.18 -26.99 -27.92
N ASP A 241 -0.42 -25.87 -27.48
CA ASP A 241 -0.70 -25.64 -26.06
C ASP A 241 -1.30 -26.90 -25.45
N PRO A 242 -0.80 -27.37 -24.29
CA PRO A 242 -1.43 -28.43 -23.55
C PRO A 242 -2.91 -28.07 -23.41
N ALA A 243 -3.80 -29.01 -23.75
CA ALA A 243 -5.22 -28.83 -23.49
C ALA A 243 -5.39 -28.36 -22.04
N PRO A 244 -6.25 -27.36 -21.76
CA PRO A 244 -6.43 -26.82 -20.43
C PRO A 244 -6.55 -27.96 -19.43
N ALA A 245 -5.68 -27.96 -18.41
CA ALA A 245 -5.82 -28.91 -17.32
C ALA A 245 -7.29 -28.87 -16.85
N PRO A 246 -7.92 -30.03 -16.59
CA PRO A 246 -9.27 -30.06 -16.06
C PRO A 246 -9.34 -29.09 -14.89
N ALA A 247 -10.33 -28.21 -14.90
CA ALA A 247 -10.54 -27.29 -13.79
C ALA A 247 -10.48 -28.10 -12.50
N PRO A 248 -9.71 -27.65 -11.47
CA PRO A 248 -9.68 -28.34 -10.20
C PRO A 248 -11.12 -28.54 -9.74
N PRO A 249 -11.46 -29.71 -9.17
CA PRO A 249 -12.80 -29.93 -8.66
C PRO A 249 -13.16 -28.76 -7.73
N PRO A 250 -14.43 -28.29 -7.75
CA PRO A 250 -14.84 -27.18 -6.91
C PRO A 250 -14.38 -27.46 -5.48
N ALA A 251 -13.75 -26.46 -4.88
CA ALA A 251 -13.31 -26.54 -3.49
C ALA A 251 -14.48 -27.09 -2.65
N PRO A 252 -14.23 -28.01 -1.70
CA PRO A 252 -15.26 -28.46 -0.79
C PRO A 252 -15.98 -27.24 -0.22
N ALA A 253 -17.32 -27.26 -0.23
CA ALA A 253 -18.09 -26.20 0.40
C ALA A 253 -17.54 -25.96 1.82
N PRO A 254 -17.38 -24.69 2.25
CA PRO A 254 -16.88 -24.39 3.58
C PRO A 254 -17.67 -25.21 4.59
N GLN A 255 -16.95 -26.01 5.37
CA GLN A 255 -17.54 -26.78 6.45
C GLN A 255 -18.18 -25.76 7.41
N PRO A 256 -19.44 -25.95 7.83
CA PRO A 256 -20.08 -25.03 8.75
C PRO A 256 -19.20 -24.88 9.99
N GLU A 257 -19.00 -23.63 10.40
CA GLU A 257 -18.23 -23.29 11.60
C GLU A 257 -18.80 -24.08 12.79
N PRO A 258 -17.95 -24.70 13.63
CA PRO A 258 -18.44 -25.52 14.73
C PRO A 258 -19.36 -24.67 15.63
N GLU A 259 -20.59 -25.13 15.80
CA GLU A 259 -21.55 -24.45 16.68
C GLU A 259 -20.93 -24.29 18.07
N PRO A 260 -21.03 -23.09 18.68
CA PRO A 260 -20.51 -22.86 20.02
C PRO A 260 -21.15 -23.86 20.98
N ALA A 261 -20.33 -24.49 21.82
CA ALA A 261 -20.79 -25.47 22.79
C ALA A 261 -21.93 -24.89 23.67
N PRO A 262 -22.95 -25.68 24.03
CA PRO A 262 -24.07 -25.18 24.80
C PRO A 262 -23.61 -24.68 26.17
N VAL A 263 -23.74 -23.37 26.39
CA VAL A 263 -23.44 -22.74 27.68
C VAL A 263 -24.64 -22.95 28.60
N PHE A 264 -24.41 -23.49 29.80
CA PHE A 264 -25.47 -23.69 30.81
C PHE A 264 -25.15 -22.91 32.08
N TYR A 265 -26.06 -22.03 32.47
CA TYR A 265 -26.01 -21.36 33.76
C TYR A 265 -26.99 -21.98 34.75
N LYS A 266 -26.51 -22.28 35.95
CA LYS A 266 -27.34 -22.81 37.04
C LYS A 266 -28.36 -21.78 37.51
N ASN A 267 -27.92 -20.53 37.72
CA ASN A 267 -28.67 -19.41 38.28
C ASN A 267 -28.01 -18.06 37.89
N CYS A 268 -28.62 -16.93 38.27
CA CYS A 268 -28.08 -15.61 37.95
C CYS A 268 -26.71 -15.31 38.58
N ASP A 269 -26.35 -15.95 39.69
CA ASP A 269 -25.01 -15.80 40.26
C ASP A 269 -23.94 -16.37 39.33
N ALA A 270 -24.21 -17.50 38.69
CA ALA A 270 -23.33 -18.09 37.69
C ALA A 270 -23.23 -17.21 36.43
N VAL A 271 -24.33 -16.56 36.02
CA VAL A 271 -24.35 -15.61 34.88
C VAL A 271 -23.46 -14.40 35.19
N ARG A 272 -23.60 -13.80 36.38
CA ARG A 272 -22.80 -12.65 36.81
C ARG A 272 -21.32 -13.02 37.00
N ALA A 273 -21.03 -14.17 37.61
CA ALA A 273 -19.66 -14.66 37.79
C ALA A 273 -18.94 -14.92 36.47
N ALA A 274 -19.68 -15.29 35.42
CA ALA A 274 -19.17 -15.46 34.07
C ALA A 274 -19.05 -14.15 33.28
N GLY A 275 -19.46 -13.00 33.84
CA GLY A 275 -19.46 -11.71 33.15
C GLY A 275 -20.53 -11.58 32.05
N ALA A 276 -21.52 -12.47 32.04
CA ALA A 276 -22.56 -12.54 31.01
C ALA A 276 -23.84 -11.78 31.38
N ALA A 277 -23.86 -11.06 32.51
CA ALA A 277 -25.00 -10.25 32.93
C ALA A 277 -24.83 -8.79 32.44
N PRO A 278 -25.90 -8.14 31.96
CA PRO A 278 -27.27 -8.66 31.78
C PRO A 278 -27.38 -9.62 30.58
N ILE A 279 -28.10 -10.74 30.76
CA ILE A 279 -28.26 -11.79 29.73
C ILE A 279 -29.62 -11.66 29.02
N ARG A 280 -29.65 -11.69 27.69
CA ARG A 280 -30.86 -11.40 26.88
C ARG A 280 -31.33 -12.59 26.04
N PRO A 281 -32.59 -12.61 25.58
CA PRO A 281 -33.05 -13.59 24.60
C PRO A 281 -32.15 -13.63 23.36
N GLY A 282 -31.53 -14.79 23.10
CA GLY A 282 -30.57 -14.97 22.02
C GLY A 282 -29.12 -15.12 22.48
N ASP A 283 -28.79 -14.70 23.71
CA ASP A 283 -27.46 -14.89 24.27
C ASP A 283 -27.19 -16.36 24.63
N PRO A 284 -25.95 -16.86 24.46
CA PRO A 284 -25.59 -18.23 24.82
C PRO A 284 -25.93 -18.53 26.29
N GLY A 285 -26.79 -19.53 26.51
CA GLY A 285 -27.20 -19.97 27.84
C GLY A 285 -28.36 -19.18 28.47
N PHE A 286 -28.99 -18.25 27.74
CA PHE A 286 -30.22 -17.61 28.20
C PHE A 286 -31.34 -18.64 28.44
N GLN A 287 -32.11 -18.45 29.52
CA GLN A 287 -33.32 -19.21 29.82
C GLN A 287 -34.38 -18.25 30.35
N PRO A 288 -35.67 -18.43 30.02
CA PRO A 288 -36.77 -17.56 30.48
C PRO A 288 -36.82 -17.39 32.01
N LYS A 289 -36.29 -18.34 32.78
CA LYS A 289 -36.20 -18.26 34.25
C LYS A 289 -35.30 -17.13 34.76
N PHE A 290 -34.44 -16.56 33.90
CA PHE A 290 -33.52 -15.48 34.24
C PHE A 290 -34.16 -14.10 34.10
N ASP A 291 -35.19 -13.99 33.28
CA ASP A 291 -36.00 -12.80 33.04
C ASP A 291 -37.32 -12.95 33.79
N ARG A 292 -37.30 -12.57 35.08
CA ARG A 292 -38.41 -12.86 36.01
C ARG A 292 -39.62 -11.97 35.74
N ASP A 293 -39.38 -10.76 35.28
CA ASP A 293 -40.37 -9.72 35.00
C ASP A 293 -40.77 -9.62 33.52
N ASN A 294 -40.12 -10.40 32.64
CA ASN A 294 -40.40 -10.53 31.21
C ASN A 294 -40.20 -9.22 30.43
N ASP A 295 -39.18 -8.46 30.80
CA ASP A 295 -38.84 -7.20 30.14
C ASP A 295 -37.78 -7.40 29.02
N GLY A 296 -37.26 -8.61 28.88
CA GLY A 296 -36.23 -8.98 27.91
C GLY A 296 -34.80 -8.85 28.45
N VAL A 297 -34.61 -8.59 29.74
CA VAL A 297 -33.31 -8.43 30.41
C VAL A 297 -33.22 -9.39 31.60
N GLY A 298 -32.46 -10.48 31.42
CA GLY A 298 -32.26 -11.48 32.45
C GLY A 298 -31.10 -11.14 33.40
N CYS A 299 -31.27 -11.50 34.68
CA CYS A 299 -30.24 -11.41 35.72
C CYS A 299 -29.61 -10.02 35.92
N GLU A 300 -30.39 -8.95 35.69
CA GLU A 300 -30.07 -7.60 36.16
C GLU A 300 -29.77 -7.53 37.67
#